data_AF-X0VNA9-F1
#
_entry.id   AF-X0VNA9-F1
#
_cell.length_a   1.000
_cell.length_b   1.000
_cell.length_c   1.000
_cell.angle_alpha   90.00
_cell.angle_beta   90.00
_cell.angle_gamma   90.00
#
_symmetry.space_group_name_H-M   'P 1'
#
loop_
_entity.id
_entity.type
_entity.pdbx_description
1 polymer ?
#
loop_
_entity_poly.entity_id
_entity_poly.type
_entity_poly.pdbx_seq_one_letter_code
_entity_poly.pdbx_strand_id
1 'polypeptide(L)'
;IKKQVPHIFGRLLYGSRFHAIRQSRGQQGIGISAVVLYSQLTTGKHAKITSKIQEDRPATVTELAIDTNKNRAEVISRNIVHWEKPSGTRLEVSIVADYKRGKRFVYDYLQSTSIVNPHVQITFKEPDGTEHLFERTSDVLPAKSIEIKPHPQGIELGTLIKIAKNTKSRKLSSFLKSEFSSMGDRTTNAVCEKAQLEKGLDPKKMSREQFLALHKAFKKVKIMAPSTDCLSPIGETLIKRSLKHETQEISPEFIYTASRPTSVFSGSPFQ
;
A
#
# COMPACT_ATOMS: atom_id res chain seq x y z
N ILE A 1 11.90 -12.53 7.54
CA ILE A 1 11.97 -11.09 7.92
C ILE A 1 13.41 -10.60 8.09
N LYS A 2 14.31 -11.26 8.85
CA LYS A 2 15.72 -10.81 8.99
C LYS A 2 16.46 -10.53 7.67
N LYS A 3 16.26 -11.38 6.64
CA LYS A 3 16.81 -11.17 5.28
C LYS A 3 16.11 -10.07 4.48
N GLN A 4 14.91 -9.66 4.89
CA GLN A 4 14.06 -8.69 4.18
C GLN A 4 14.28 -7.25 4.66
N VAL A 5 14.76 -7.04 5.90
CA VAL A 5 15.03 -5.70 6.45
C VAL A 5 15.91 -4.88 5.50
N PRO A 6 17.04 -5.39 4.97
CA PRO A 6 17.86 -4.58 4.08
C PRO A 6 17.13 -4.19 2.79
N HIS A 7 16.31 -5.08 2.25
CA HIS A 7 15.54 -4.77 1.04
C HIS A 7 14.42 -3.76 1.30
N ILE A 8 13.75 -3.82 2.45
CA ILE A 8 12.65 -2.91 2.79
C ILE A 8 13.17 -1.48 3.02
N PHE A 9 14.30 -1.34 3.73
CA PHE A 9 14.78 -0.02 4.17
C PHE A 9 15.85 0.59 3.26
N GLY A 10 16.52 -0.20 2.42
CA GLY A 10 17.61 0.30 1.57
C GLY A 10 17.57 -0.10 0.11
N ARG A 11 16.40 -0.46 -0.41
CA ARG A 11 16.19 -0.61 -1.85
C ARG A 11 15.04 0.28 -2.29
N LEU A 12 15.33 1.19 -3.22
CA LEU A 12 14.30 1.99 -3.88
C LEU A 12 13.47 1.08 -4.77
N LEU A 13 12.17 1.37 -4.82
CA LEU A 13 11.17 0.59 -5.53
C LEU A 13 11.10 -0.87 -5.07
N TYR A 14 11.26 -1.10 -3.76
CA TYR A 14 11.07 -2.40 -3.15
C TYR A 14 9.82 -2.43 -2.28
N GLY A 15 8.94 -3.40 -2.54
CA GLY A 15 7.73 -3.53 -1.75
C GLY A 15 6.86 -4.68 -2.23
N SER A 16 6.11 -5.27 -1.29
CA SER A 16 5.07 -6.26 -1.61
C SER A 16 3.81 -5.62 -2.22
N ARG A 17 3.78 -4.30 -2.37
CA ARG A 17 2.61 -3.51 -2.79
C ARG A 17 2.56 -3.22 -4.30
N PHE A 18 3.62 -3.53 -5.04
CA PHE A 18 3.70 -3.25 -6.49
C PHE A 18 2.87 -4.16 -7.38
N HIS A 19 2.57 -5.35 -6.90
CA HIS A 19 1.92 -6.40 -7.69
C HIS A 19 0.48 -6.67 -7.24
N ALA A 20 0.13 -6.20 -6.04
CA ALA A 20 -1.16 -6.42 -5.42
C ALA A 20 -2.07 -5.21 -5.62
N ILE A 21 -3.20 -5.41 -6.29
CA ILE A 21 -4.26 -4.39 -6.37
C ILE A 21 -5.11 -4.56 -5.11
N ARG A 22 -4.78 -3.79 -4.08
CA ARG A 22 -5.54 -3.66 -2.83
C ARG A 22 -5.38 -2.26 -2.27
N GLN A 23 -6.38 -1.78 -1.54
CA GLN A 23 -6.22 -0.54 -0.82
C GLN A 23 -5.13 -0.70 0.23
N SER A 24 -4.11 0.16 0.14
CA SER A 24 -3.04 0.23 1.13
C SER A 24 -2.49 1.65 1.20
N ARG A 25 -1.87 2.00 2.32
CA ARG A 25 -1.17 3.27 2.46
C ARG A 25 0.14 3.22 1.68
N GLY A 26 0.40 4.21 0.83
CA GLY A 26 1.61 4.31 0.02
C GLY A 26 1.70 3.25 -1.09
N GLN A 27 2.03 3.70 -2.31
CA GLN A 27 1.88 2.90 -3.52
C GLN A 27 3.21 2.37 -4.09
N GLN A 28 4.24 3.23 -4.12
CA GLN A 28 5.46 2.97 -4.89
C GLN A 28 6.63 2.40 -4.07
N GLY A 29 6.48 2.10 -2.78
CA GLY A 29 7.59 1.55 -1.98
C GLY A 29 8.87 2.41 -1.92
N ILE A 30 8.75 3.73 -2.12
CA ILE A 30 9.87 4.68 -2.07
C ILE A 30 10.01 5.31 -0.68
N GLY A 31 8.89 5.49 0.03
CA GLY A 31 8.80 6.38 1.19
C GLY A 31 9.90 6.16 2.24
N ILE A 32 10.03 4.93 2.75
CA ILE A 32 10.99 4.66 3.82
C ILE A 32 12.45 4.71 3.35
N SER A 33 12.72 4.20 2.14
CA SER A 33 14.05 4.23 1.54
C SER A 33 14.50 5.67 1.25
N ALA A 34 13.57 6.57 0.90
CA ALA A 34 13.86 8.00 0.73
C ALA A 34 14.21 8.68 2.05
N VAL A 35 13.57 8.31 3.16
CA VAL A 35 13.92 8.83 4.50
C VAL A 35 15.34 8.40 4.90
N VAL A 36 15.68 7.12 4.68
CA VAL A 36 17.04 6.61 4.95
C VAL A 36 18.07 7.31 4.06
N LEU A 37 17.78 7.47 2.77
CA LEU A 37 18.67 8.17 1.85
C LEU A 37 18.87 9.64 2.25
N TYR A 38 17.79 10.35 2.60
CA TYR A 38 17.87 11.74 3.04
C TYR A 38 18.67 11.90 4.34
N SER A 39 18.47 10.98 5.30
CA SER A 39 19.25 10.91 6.54
C SER A 39 20.75 10.76 6.28
N GLN A 40 21.11 9.84 5.38
CA GLN A 40 22.50 9.59 4.97
C GLN A 40 23.10 10.80 4.26
N LEU A 41 22.37 11.44 3.34
CA LEU A 41 22.85 12.60 2.59
C LEU A 41 23.03 13.85 3.46
N THR A 42 22.16 14.06 4.44
CA THR A 42 22.17 15.28 5.26
C THR A 42 23.08 15.18 6.48
N THR A 43 23.14 14.02 7.14
CA THR A 43 23.90 13.86 8.41
C THR A 43 25.08 12.91 8.30
N GLY A 44 25.17 12.10 7.24
CA GLY A 44 26.15 11.03 7.13
C GLY A 44 25.94 9.86 8.11
N LYS A 45 24.92 9.91 8.98
CA LYS A 45 24.64 8.87 9.97
C LYS A 45 23.82 7.74 9.34
N HIS A 46 24.09 6.52 9.81
CA HIS A 46 23.39 5.32 9.38
C HIS A 46 22.01 5.20 10.05
N ALA A 47 21.04 4.65 9.34
CA ALA A 47 19.73 4.36 9.90
C ALA A 47 19.80 3.14 10.82
N LYS A 48 19.19 3.23 12.00
CA LYS A 48 19.16 2.15 12.98
C LYS A 48 17.76 1.54 13.01
N ILE A 49 17.67 0.26 12.67
CA ILE A 49 16.42 -0.50 12.62
C ILE A 49 16.45 -1.57 13.69
N THR A 50 15.57 -1.46 14.68
CA THR A 50 15.36 -2.50 15.70
C THR A 50 14.08 -3.26 15.39
N SER A 51 14.15 -4.58 15.23
CA SER A 51 12.98 -5.41 14.90
C SER A 51 12.93 -6.68 15.75
N LYS A 52 11.75 -6.98 16.29
CA LYS A 52 11.44 -8.20 17.04
C LYS A 52 10.16 -8.82 16.49
N ILE A 53 10.25 -10.11 16.15
CA ILE A 53 9.18 -10.81 15.43
C ILE A 53 8.15 -11.37 16.41
N GLN A 54 8.62 -11.97 17.51
CA GLN A 54 7.85 -12.71 18.51
C GLN A 54 8.57 -12.61 19.86
N GLU A 55 7.85 -12.89 20.94
CA GLU A 55 8.32 -12.73 22.32
C GLU A 55 9.56 -13.59 22.61
N ASP A 56 9.53 -14.85 22.17
CA ASP A 56 10.59 -15.85 22.35
C ASP A 56 11.85 -15.61 21.50
N ARG A 57 11.86 -14.55 20.68
CA ARG A 57 13.00 -14.24 19.80
C ARG A 57 13.65 -12.93 20.21
N PRO A 58 14.99 -12.89 20.29
CA PRO A 58 15.66 -11.66 20.66
C PRO A 58 15.52 -10.62 19.53
N ALA A 59 15.49 -9.34 19.92
CA ALA A 59 15.41 -8.25 18.95
C ALA A 59 16.73 -8.12 18.20
N THR A 60 16.64 -7.77 16.92
CA THR A 60 17.81 -7.51 16.08
C THR A 60 17.88 -6.02 15.77
N VAL A 61 19.01 -5.40 16.09
CA VAL A 61 19.37 -4.05 15.67
C VAL A 61 20.24 -4.17 14.44
N THR A 62 19.84 -3.51 13.35
CA THR A 62 20.60 -3.45 12.10
C THR A 62 20.87 -1.99 11.78
N GLU A 63 22.14 -1.65 11.61
CA GLU A 63 22.54 -0.35 11.07
C GLU A 63 22.73 -0.47 9.57
N LEU A 64 22.14 0.47 8.83
CA LEU A 64 21.99 0.37 7.39
C LEU A 64 22.28 1.70 6.71
N ALA A 65 23.01 1.61 5.60
CA ALA A 65 23.20 2.66 4.61
C ALA A 65 22.66 2.20 3.25
N ILE A 66 22.52 3.13 2.31
CA ILE A 66 22.11 2.87 0.93
C ILE A 66 23.31 3.17 0.01
N ASP A 67 23.73 2.15 -0.74
CA ASP A 67 24.60 2.31 -1.90
C ASP A 67 23.74 2.85 -3.05
N THR A 68 23.93 4.13 -3.36
CA THR A 68 23.21 4.85 -4.42
C THR A 68 23.56 4.36 -5.81
N ASN A 69 24.78 3.84 -6.03
CA ASN A 69 25.22 3.32 -7.33
C ASN A 69 24.53 1.99 -7.64
N LYS A 70 24.41 1.10 -6.63
CA LYS A 70 23.81 -0.24 -6.81
C LYS A 70 22.32 -0.30 -6.46
N ASN A 71 21.76 0.76 -5.87
CA ASN A 71 20.41 0.77 -5.29
C ASN A 71 20.20 -0.44 -4.37
N ARG A 72 21.11 -0.62 -3.41
CA ARG A 72 21.10 -1.72 -2.45
C ARG A 72 21.48 -1.22 -1.07
N ALA A 73 20.92 -1.88 -0.06
CA ALA A 73 21.32 -1.67 1.31
C ALA A 73 22.74 -2.20 1.55
N GLU A 74 23.53 -1.40 2.25
CA GLU A 74 24.77 -1.79 2.87
C GLU A 74 24.52 -1.98 4.37
N VAL A 75 24.76 -3.20 4.86
CA VAL A 75 24.58 -3.55 6.28
C VAL A 75 25.90 -3.38 6.98
N ILE A 76 25.97 -2.42 7.89
CA ILE A 76 27.23 -2.03 8.55
C ILE A 76 27.43 -2.85 9.81
N SER A 77 26.38 -2.94 10.63
CA SER A 77 26.39 -3.72 11.86
C SER A 77 25.06 -4.44 12.06
N ARG A 78 25.13 -5.58 12.74
CA ARG A 78 23.95 -6.33 13.15
C ARG A 78 24.18 -6.91 14.53
N ASN A 79 23.48 -6.34 15.51
CA ASN A 79 23.58 -6.72 16.91
C ASN A 79 22.26 -7.30 17.41
N ILE A 80 22.36 -8.16 18.42
CA ILE A 80 21.20 -8.71 19.11
C ILE A 80 21.02 -7.92 20.40
N VAL A 81 19.81 -7.45 20.67
CA VAL A 81 19.49 -6.71 21.90
C VAL A 81 18.27 -7.31 22.56
N HIS A 82 18.20 -7.17 23.88
CA HIS A 82 16.97 -7.45 24.61
C HIS A 82 15.98 -6.31 24.35
N TRP A 83 14.72 -6.67 24.10
CA TRP A 83 13.63 -5.72 23.94
C TRP A 83 12.41 -6.26 24.65
N GLU A 84 11.90 -5.49 25.61
CA GLU A 84 10.80 -5.90 26.51
C GLU A 84 9.50 -6.17 25.76
N LYS A 85 9.24 -5.50 24.63
CA LYS A 85 7.99 -5.66 23.89
C LYS A 85 7.89 -7.05 23.23
N PRO A 86 6.68 -7.63 23.10
CA PRO A 86 6.51 -8.95 22.49
C PRO A 86 6.87 -8.97 21.00
N SER A 87 6.50 -7.93 20.25
CA SER A 87 6.90 -7.75 18.85
C SER A 87 6.90 -6.27 18.48
N GLY A 88 7.57 -5.92 17.38
CA GLY A 88 7.55 -4.56 16.86
C GLY A 88 8.70 -4.24 15.92
N THR A 89 8.68 -3.03 15.39
CA THR A 89 9.80 -2.46 14.63
C THR A 89 9.95 -0.99 15.00
N ARG A 90 11.18 -0.57 15.31
CA ARG A 90 11.58 0.80 15.61
C ARG A 90 12.60 1.24 14.57
N LEU A 91 12.36 2.41 13.97
CA LEU A 91 13.27 3.07 13.05
C LEU A 91 13.78 4.34 13.72
N GLU A 92 15.09 4.52 13.71
CA GLU A 92 15.75 5.73 14.19
C GLU A 92 16.65 6.26 13.07
N VAL A 93 16.45 7.53 12.72
CA VAL A 93 17.18 8.24 11.67
C VAL A 93 17.52 9.64 12.16
N SER A 94 18.68 10.14 11.75
CA SER A 94 19.08 11.53 12.00
C SER A 94 18.95 12.30 10.70
N ILE A 95 18.15 13.36 10.68
CA ILE A 95 17.95 14.20 9.50
C ILE A 95 18.22 15.65 9.86
N VAL A 96 18.70 16.42 8.89
CA VAL A 96 18.68 17.89 8.99
C VAL A 96 17.30 18.35 8.52
N ALA A 97 16.54 18.98 9.40
CA ALA A 97 15.21 19.50 9.10
C ALA A 97 14.90 20.72 9.98
N ASP A 98 14.07 21.64 9.47
CA ASP A 98 13.55 22.77 10.24
C ASP A 98 12.21 22.37 10.88
N TYR A 99 12.18 22.27 12.21
CA TYR A 99 10.99 21.91 12.97
C TYR A 99 10.22 23.17 13.38
N LYS A 100 9.14 23.46 12.65
CA LYS A 100 8.22 24.56 12.97
C LYS A 100 6.94 24.04 13.64
N ARG A 101 6.50 24.77 14.66
CA ARG A 101 5.21 24.55 15.33
C ARG A 101 4.10 25.30 14.61
N GLY A 102 2.91 24.70 14.51
CA GLY A 102 1.71 25.36 14.00
C GLY A 102 0.70 24.43 13.33
N LYS A 103 -0.40 25.02 12.83
CA LYS A 103 -1.38 24.35 11.98
C LYS A 103 -0.71 23.92 10.66
N ARG A 104 -0.99 22.70 10.17
CA ARG A 104 -0.37 22.04 8.98
C ARG A 104 1.00 21.37 9.17
N PHE A 105 1.50 21.21 10.40
CA PHE A 105 2.75 20.49 10.67
C PHE A 105 2.49 19.08 11.23
N VAL A 106 3.51 18.46 11.84
CA VAL A 106 3.48 17.06 12.30
C VAL A 106 2.31 16.78 13.23
N TYR A 107 2.00 17.69 14.15
CA TYR A 107 0.87 17.56 15.08
C TYR A 107 -0.47 17.36 14.35
N ASP A 108 -0.78 18.24 13.40
CA ASP A 108 -2.03 18.22 12.64
C ASP A 108 -2.16 16.95 11.78
N TYR A 109 -1.03 16.46 11.24
CA TYR A 109 -0.99 15.17 10.55
C TYR A 109 -1.31 13.99 11.47
N LEU A 110 -0.73 13.98 12.69
CA LEU A 110 -0.96 12.92 13.67
C LEU A 110 -2.39 12.97 14.22
N GLN A 111 -2.92 14.16 14.48
CA GLN A 111 -4.31 14.39 14.89
C GLN A 111 -5.29 13.95 13.80
N SER A 112 -5.07 14.37 12.55
CA SER A 112 -5.89 13.88 11.43
C SER A 112 -5.81 12.35 11.29
N THR A 113 -4.65 11.77 11.59
CA THR A 113 -4.44 10.31 11.55
C THR A 113 -5.18 9.60 12.68
N SER A 114 -5.22 10.14 13.91
CA SER A 114 -5.99 9.54 15.02
C SER A 114 -7.49 9.56 14.73
N ILE A 115 -8.01 10.66 14.18
CA ILE A 115 -9.43 10.79 13.80
C ILE A 115 -9.85 9.68 12.82
N VAL A 116 -9.05 9.48 11.78
CA VAL A 116 -9.31 8.50 10.70
C VAL A 116 -9.04 7.06 11.16
N ASN A 117 -8.26 6.87 12.22
CA ASN A 117 -7.86 5.56 12.74
C ASN A 117 -8.22 5.38 14.23
N PRO A 118 -9.51 5.21 14.56
CA PRO A 118 -9.96 5.10 15.96
C PRO A 118 -9.37 3.92 16.72
N HIS A 119 -8.80 2.94 16.03
CA HIS A 119 -8.21 1.74 16.61
C HIS A 119 -6.73 1.90 16.97
N VAL A 120 -6.12 3.05 16.67
CA VAL A 120 -4.71 3.31 16.90
C VAL A 120 -4.55 4.24 18.09
N GLN A 121 -3.58 3.94 18.95
CA GLN A 121 -3.07 4.86 19.95
C GLN A 121 -1.74 5.43 19.46
N ILE A 122 -1.59 6.75 19.50
CA ILE A 122 -0.40 7.45 19.02
C ILE A 122 0.19 8.26 20.19
N THR A 123 1.46 8.04 20.48
CA THR A 123 2.23 8.88 21.41
C THR A 123 3.23 9.69 20.61
N PHE A 124 3.12 11.02 20.70
CA PHE A 124 4.00 11.96 20.04
C PHE A 124 4.81 12.73 21.08
N LYS A 125 6.14 12.61 21.01
CA LYS A 125 7.05 13.35 21.89
C LYS A 125 7.79 14.39 21.07
N GLU A 126 7.63 15.66 21.43
CA GLU A 126 8.27 16.77 20.76
C GLU A 126 9.73 16.96 21.22
N PRO A 127 10.55 17.71 20.45
CA PRO A 127 11.94 18.00 20.83
C PRO A 127 12.12 18.74 22.16
N ASP A 128 11.11 19.48 22.62
CA ASP A 128 11.13 20.15 23.93
C ASP A 128 10.73 19.25 25.10
N GLY A 129 10.35 18.00 24.82
CA GLY A 129 9.87 17.04 25.81
C GLY A 129 8.36 17.04 26.02
N THR A 130 7.59 17.89 25.32
CA THR A 130 6.12 17.85 25.40
C THR A 130 5.61 16.53 24.84
N GLU A 131 4.76 15.83 25.60
CA GLU A 131 4.16 14.57 25.18
C GLU A 131 2.67 14.77 24.87
N HIS A 132 2.26 14.36 23.67
CA HIS A 132 0.88 14.31 23.24
C HIS A 132 0.45 12.86 23.10
N LEU A 133 -0.62 12.49 23.81
CA LEU A 133 -1.22 11.16 23.73
C LEU A 133 -2.56 11.27 22.99
N PHE A 134 -2.64 10.62 21.84
CA PHE A 134 -3.89 10.40 21.12
C PHE A 134 -4.38 8.99 21.44
N GLU A 135 -5.38 8.90 22.31
CA GLU A 135 -5.95 7.62 22.74
C GLU A 135 -6.82 6.98 21.66
N ARG A 136 -6.79 5.65 21.59
CA ARG A 136 -7.70 4.91 20.71
C ARG A 136 -9.14 5.07 21.21
N THR A 137 -10.08 5.23 20.29
CA THR A 137 -11.50 5.35 20.61
C THR A 137 -12.27 4.05 20.40
N SER A 138 -11.68 3.04 19.77
CA SER A 138 -12.29 1.74 19.47
C SER A 138 -11.26 0.62 19.51
N ASP A 139 -11.63 -0.58 19.95
CA ASP A 139 -10.80 -1.78 19.81
C ASP A 139 -11.13 -2.59 18.54
N VAL A 140 -12.17 -2.17 17.81
CA VAL A 140 -12.60 -2.83 16.58
C VAL A 140 -11.64 -2.49 15.45
N LEU A 141 -10.95 -3.51 14.93
CA LEU A 141 -10.07 -3.37 13.78
C LEU A 141 -10.87 -3.23 12.47
N PRO A 142 -10.40 -2.40 11.52
CA PRO A 142 -11.02 -2.30 10.20
C PRO A 142 -10.90 -3.63 9.44
N ALA A 143 -11.83 -3.85 8.51
CA ALA A 143 -11.79 -5.01 7.62
C ALA A 143 -10.48 -5.03 6.82
N LYS A 144 -9.85 -6.21 6.72
CA LYS A 144 -8.60 -6.33 5.96
C LYS A 144 -8.89 -6.26 4.47
N SER A 145 -8.19 -5.37 3.76
CA SER A 145 -8.27 -5.31 2.30
C SER A 145 -7.69 -6.57 1.66
N ILE A 146 -8.46 -7.15 0.74
CA ILE A 146 -8.08 -8.35 0.00
C ILE A 146 -7.46 -7.93 -1.34
N GLU A 147 -6.45 -8.68 -1.79
CA GLU A 147 -5.87 -8.50 -3.11
C GLU A 147 -6.84 -8.99 -4.19
N ILE A 148 -7.16 -8.11 -5.14
CA ILE A 148 -7.99 -8.44 -6.30
C ILE A 148 -7.13 -8.52 -7.56
N LYS A 149 -7.65 -9.25 -8.54
CA LYS A 149 -7.06 -9.32 -9.88
C LYS A 149 -7.34 -8.03 -10.66
N PRO A 150 -6.44 -7.64 -11.59
CA PRO A 150 -6.65 -6.48 -12.43
C PRO A 150 -7.95 -6.57 -13.22
N HIS A 151 -8.67 -5.45 -13.29
CA HIS A 151 -9.87 -5.36 -14.08
C HIS A 151 -9.54 -4.98 -15.54
N PRO A 152 -10.14 -5.63 -16.56
CA PRO A 152 -9.78 -5.42 -17.96
C PRO A 152 -9.96 -3.98 -18.46
N GLN A 153 -10.92 -3.22 -17.92
CA GLN A 153 -11.14 -1.82 -18.34
C GLN A 153 -10.07 -0.86 -17.83
N GLY A 154 -9.36 -1.22 -16.76
CA GLY A 154 -8.34 -0.38 -16.13
C GLY A 154 -6.91 -0.69 -16.54
N ILE A 155 -6.71 -1.69 -17.38
CA ILE A 155 -5.37 -2.13 -17.73
C ILE A 155 -4.78 -1.29 -18.86
N GLU A 156 -3.49 -0.96 -18.73
CA GLU A 156 -2.70 -0.36 -19.81
C GLU A 156 -2.07 -1.43 -20.70
N LEU A 157 -1.76 -1.08 -21.94
CA LEU A 157 -1.15 -2.00 -22.91
C LEU A 157 0.16 -2.62 -22.39
N GLY A 158 1.03 -1.81 -21.77
CA GLY A 158 2.30 -2.30 -21.21
C GLY A 158 2.11 -3.35 -20.11
N THR A 159 1.14 -3.10 -19.22
CA THR A 159 0.76 -4.03 -18.16
C THR A 159 0.17 -5.31 -18.74
N LEU A 160 -0.70 -5.21 -19.75
CA LEU A 160 -1.29 -6.37 -20.43
C LEU A 160 -0.20 -7.29 -21.02
N ILE A 161 0.77 -6.72 -21.74
CA ILE A 161 1.89 -7.46 -22.33
C ILE A 161 2.73 -8.12 -21.24
N LYS A 162 2.99 -7.41 -20.13
CA LYS A 162 3.76 -7.93 -19.00
C LYS A 162 3.07 -9.12 -18.34
N ILE A 163 1.76 -9.05 -18.10
CA ILE A 163 0.98 -10.15 -17.52
C ILE A 163 0.98 -11.34 -18.49
N ALA A 164 0.77 -11.10 -19.80
CA ALA A 164 0.78 -12.15 -20.81
C ALA A 164 2.12 -12.90 -20.92
N LYS A 165 3.25 -12.21 -20.72
CA LYS A 165 4.58 -12.87 -20.70
C LYS A 165 4.77 -13.76 -19.45
N ASN A 166 4.25 -13.33 -18.30
CA ASN A 166 4.44 -14.02 -17.02
C ASN A 166 3.39 -15.10 -16.72
N THR A 167 2.29 -15.16 -17.48
CA THR A 167 1.22 -16.13 -17.24
C THR A 167 1.67 -17.58 -17.44
N LYS A 168 0.98 -18.50 -16.77
CA LYS A 168 1.11 -19.95 -16.98
C LYS A 168 0.12 -20.48 -18.02
N SER A 169 -0.90 -19.69 -18.38
CA SER A 169 -1.94 -20.07 -19.34
C SER A 169 -1.39 -20.18 -20.77
N ARG A 170 -1.68 -21.29 -21.46
CA ARG A 170 -1.30 -21.52 -22.88
C ARG A 170 -2.37 -21.15 -23.89
N LYS A 171 -3.57 -20.79 -23.43
CA LYS A 171 -4.71 -20.40 -24.27
C LYS A 171 -5.18 -19.02 -23.85
N LEU A 172 -5.53 -18.18 -24.82
CA LEU A 172 -6.05 -16.83 -24.59
C LEU A 172 -7.31 -16.83 -23.72
N SER A 173 -8.22 -17.78 -23.94
CA SER A 173 -9.43 -17.89 -23.10
C SER A 173 -9.12 -18.20 -21.64
N SER A 174 -8.16 -19.09 -21.39
CA SER A 174 -7.69 -19.42 -20.03
C SER A 174 -7.00 -18.24 -19.39
N PHE A 175 -6.17 -17.52 -20.13
CA PHE A 175 -5.47 -16.32 -19.68
C PHE A 175 -6.43 -15.23 -19.21
N LEU A 176 -7.46 -14.95 -20.01
CA LEU A 176 -8.45 -13.92 -19.67
C LEU A 176 -9.24 -14.26 -18.40
N LYS A 177 -9.57 -15.53 -18.17
CA LYS A 177 -10.25 -15.98 -16.94
C LYS A 177 -9.32 -16.05 -15.73
N SER A 178 -8.05 -16.43 -15.94
CA SER A 178 -7.12 -16.67 -14.83
C SER A 178 -6.53 -15.38 -14.28
N GLU A 179 -6.18 -14.43 -15.14
CA GLU A 179 -5.42 -13.24 -14.74
C GLU A 179 -6.30 -12.01 -14.43
N PHE A 180 -7.53 -11.96 -14.92
CA PHE A 180 -8.40 -10.79 -14.78
C PHE A 180 -9.60 -11.04 -13.87
N SER A 181 -10.08 -9.99 -13.21
CA SER A 181 -11.35 -10.01 -12.49
C SER A 181 -12.53 -9.87 -13.46
N SER A 182 -13.68 -10.42 -13.05
CA SER A 182 -14.96 -10.29 -13.78
C SER A 182 -14.97 -10.87 -15.20
N MET A 183 -14.09 -11.85 -15.47
CA MET A 183 -14.00 -12.55 -16.76
C MET A 183 -14.57 -13.97 -16.69
N GLY A 184 -15.84 -14.11 -17.08
CA GLY A 184 -16.49 -15.41 -17.29
C GLY A 184 -16.43 -15.88 -18.75
N ASP A 185 -17.09 -16.98 -19.05
CA ASP A 185 -17.07 -17.61 -20.39
C ASP A 185 -17.69 -16.71 -21.46
N ARG A 186 -18.87 -16.14 -21.16
CA ARG A 186 -19.60 -15.25 -22.06
C ARG A 186 -18.80 -13.98 -22.38
N THR A 187 -18.22 -13.34 -21.36
CA THR A 187 -17.42 -12.11 -21.54
C THR A 187 -16.12 -12.40 -22.28
N THR A 188 -15.46 -13.52 -21.97
CA THR A 188 -14.24 -13.96 -22.65
C THR A 188 -14.50 -14.19 -24.14
N ASN A 189 -15.58 -14.88 -24.49
CA ASN A 189 -15.98 -15.10 -25.89
C ASN A 189 -16.25 -13.78 -26.61
N ALA A 190 -17.04 -12.88 -26.00
CA ALA A 190 -17.34 -11.57 -26.58
C ALA A 190 -16.10 -10.70 -26.80
N VAL A 191 -15.13 -10.76 -25.89
CA VAL A 191 -13.84 -10.05 -26.04
C VAL A 191 -13.01 -10.64 -27.18
N CYS A 192 -12.89 -11.97 -27.26
CA CYS A 192 -12.15 -12.63 -28.35
C CYS A 192 -12.77 -12.35 -29.73
N GLU A 193 -14.10 -12.37 -29.83
CA GLU A 193 -14.83 -12.05 -31.07
C GLU A 193 -14.63 -10.59 -31.48
N LYS A 194 -14.77 -9.65 -30.55
CA LYS A 194 -14.52 -8.21 -30.80
C LYS A 194 -13.06 -7.91 -31.17
N ALA A 195 -12.13 -8.68 -30.63
CA ALA A 195 -10.71 -8.55 -30.91
C ALA A 195 -10.28 -9.28 -32.20
N GLN A 196 -11.16 -10.11 -32.79
CA GLN A 196 -10.84 -11.01 -33.91
C GLN A 196 -9.65 -11.93 -33.62
N LEU A 197 -9.58 -12.46 -32.39
CA LEU A 197 -8.51 -13.34 -31.93
C LEU A 197 -9.02 -14.76 -31.65
N GLU A 198 -8.23 -15.75 -32.04
CA GLU A 198 -8.52 -17.14 -31.73
C GLU A 198 -8.37 -17.45 -30.23
N LYS A 199 -9.32 -18.21 -29.69
CA LYS A 199 -9.33 -18.60 -28.27
C LYS A 199 -8.14 -19.49 -27.87
N GLY A 200 -7.60 -20.23 -28.84
CA GLY A 200 -6.46 -21.13 -28.68
C GLY A 200 -5.10 -20.46 -28.79
N LEU A 201 -5.05 -19.17 -29.11
CA LEU A 201 -3.80 -18.44 -29.28
C LEU A 201 -2.99 -18.42 -27.97
N ASP A 202 -1.68 -18.61 -28.09
CA ASP A 202 -0.77 -18.55 -26.95
C ASP A 202 -0.50 -17.08 -26.57
N PRO A 203 -0.89 -16.62 -25.36
CA PRO A 203 -0.66 -15.26 -24.91
C PRO A 203 0.81 -14.81 -24.99
N LYS A 204 1.77 -15.74 -24.87
CA LYS A 204 3.20 -15.42 -24.89
C LYS A 204 3.74 -15.09 -26.27
N LYS A 205 3.08 -15.58 -27.33
CA LYS A 205 3.49 -15.42 -28.73
C LYS A 205 2.72 -14.31 -29.45
N MET A 206 1.81 -13.62 -28.75
CA MET A 206 1.00 -12.57 -29.35
C MET A 206 1.84 -11.36 -29.80
N SER A 207 1.48 -10.80 -30.95
CA SER A 207 2.10 -9.57 -31.47
C SER A 207 1.57 -8.32 -30.76
N ARG A 208 2.30 -7.21 -30.87
CA ARG A 208 1.87 -5.91 -30.33
C ARG A 208 0.50 -5.47 -30.88
N GLU A 209 0.24 -5.75 -32.15
CA GLU A 209 -1.02 -5.42 -32.81
C GLU A 209 -2.19 -6.22 -32.25
N GLN A 210 -1.97 -7.52 -31.97
CA GLN A 210 -2.97 -8.36 -31.31
C GLN A 210 -3.27 -7.89 -29.88
N PHE A 211 -2.25 -7.46 -29.13
CA PHE A 211 -2.47 -6.84 -27.81
C PHE A 211 -3.22 -5.51 -27.90
N LEU A 212 -2.97 -4.69 -28.91
CA LEU A 212 -3.72 -3.46 -29.17
C LEU A 212 -5.19 -3.74 -29.50
N ALA A 213 -5.45 -4.76 -30.32
CA ALA A 213 -6.82 -5.20 -30.65
C ALA A 213 -7.56 -5.67 -29.39
N LEU A 214 -6.90 -6.48 -28.55
CA LEU A 214 -7.45 -6.95 -27.29
C LEU A 214 -7.73 -5.80 -26.31
N HIS A 215 -6.81 -4.84 -26.19
CA HIS A 215 -6.98 -3.66 -25.34
C HIS A 215 -8.17 -2.79 -25.77
N LYS A 216 -8.33 -2.57 -27.08
CA LYS A 216 -9.49 -1.88 -27.65
C LYS A 216 -10.79 -2.66 -27.40
N ALA A 217 -10.75 -3.99 -27.44
CA ALA A 217 -11.92 -4.82 -27.17
C ALA A 217 -12.40 -4.70 -25.72
N PHE A 218 -11.49 -4.61 -24.74
CA PHE A 218 -11.87 -4.42 -23.32
C PHE A 218 -12.70 -3.17 -23.07
N LYS A 219 -12.43 -2.08 -23.80
CA LYS A 219 -13.22 -0.83 -23.69
C LYS A 219 -14.59 -0.92 -24.36
N LYS A 220 -14.75 -1.80 -25.36
CA LYS A 220 -15.99 -1.96 -26.13
C LYS A 220 -16.96 -2.98 -25.53
N VAL A 221 -16.46 -3.94 -24.76
CA VAL A 221 -17.29 -4.98 -24.14
C VAL A 221 -17.76 -4.53 -22.77
N LYS A 222 -19.04 -4.73 -22.48
CA LYS A 222 -19.60 -4.49 -21.15
C LYS A 222 -19.15 -5.61 -20.21
N ILE A 223 -18.23 -5.27 -19.31
CA ILE A 223 -17.69 -6.18 -18.29
C ILE A 223 -18.29 -5.75 -16.94
N MET A 224 -18.60 -6.72 -16.10
CA MET A 224 -19.11 -6.46 -14.75
C MET A 224 -18.07 -5.73 -13.90
N ALA A 225 -18.53 -4.88 -12.98
CA ALA A 225 -17.65 -4.24 -12.02
C ALA A 225 -16.81 -5.27 -11.23
N PRO A 226 -15.55 -4.94 -10.89
CA PRO A 226 -14.73 -5.74 -9.98
C PRO A 226 -15.32 -5.77 -8.56
N SER A 227 -14.89 -6.75 -7.75
CA SER A 227 -15.26 -6.82 -6.33
C SER A 227 -14.76 -5.59 -5.55
N THR A 228 -15.55 -5.17 -4.56
CA THR A 228 -15.28 -4.05 -3.66
C THR A 228 -14.52 -4.47 -2.40
N ASP A 229 -14.28 -5.77 -2.21
CA ASP A 229 -13.53 -6.35 -1.07
C ASP A 229 -12.06 -5.87 -0.99
N CYS A 230 -11.58 -5.21 -2.04
CA CYS A 230 -10.26 -4.58 -2.04
C CYS A 230 -10.22 -3.27 -1.23
N LEU A 231 -11.39 -2.73 -0.85
CA LEU A 231 -11.55 -1.52 -0.06
C LEU A 231 -11.73 -1.84 1.42
N SER A 232 -11.35 -0.90 2.27
CA SER A 232 -11.40 -0.94 3.72
C SER A 232 -11.91 0.42 4.23
N PRO A 233 -13.22 0.71 4.12
CA PRO A 233 -13.80 1.91 4.69
C PRO A 233 -13.70 1.90 6.21
N ILE A 234 -13.64 3.09 6.80
CA ILE A 234 -13.57 3.27 8.26
C ILE A 234 -14.94 3.07 8.90
N GLY A 235 -16.01 3.45 8.20
CA GLY A 235 -17.39 3.40 8.69
C GLY A 235 -17.82 4.69 9.38
N GLU A 236 -19.08 5.07 9.16
CA GLU A 236 -19.65 6.34 9.62
C GLU A 236 -19.61 6.50 11.15
N THR A 237 -20.03 5.46 11.86
CA THR A 237 -20.10 5.45 13.32
C THR A 237 -18.72 5.65 13.95
N LEU A 238 -17.70 5.03 13.37
CA LEU A 238 -16.33 5.11 13.86
C LEU A 238 -15.75 6.52 13.65
N ILE A 239 -15.96 7.12 12.47
CA ILE A 239 -15.57 8.51 12.20
C ILE A 239 -16.27 9.48 13.16
N LYS A 240 -17.58 9.32 13.37
CA LYS A 240 -18.35 10.17 14.28
C LYS A 240 -17.83 10.10 15.71
N ARG A 241 -17.46 8.90 16.17
CA ARG A 241 -16.92 8.68 17.51
C ARG A 241 -15.55 9.34 17.67
N SER A 242 -14.65 9.17 16.70
CA SER A 242 -13.33 9.81 16.75
C SER A 242 -13.42 11.34 16.71
N LEU A 243 -14.26 11.89 15.83
CA LEU A 243 -14.47 13.34 15.73
C LEU A 243 -14.98 13.90 17.04
N LYS A 244 -15.97 13.24 17.67
CA LYS A 244 -16.48 13.68 18.98
C LYS A 244 -15.40 13.65 20.07
N HIS A 245 -14.51 12.67 20.05
CA HIS A 245 -13.42 12.56 21.02
C HIS A 245 -12.37 13.67 20.84
N GLU A 246 -11.95 13.92 19.61
CA GLU A 246 -10.90 14.89 19.29
C GLU A 246 -11.39 16.35 19.34
N THR A 247 -12.69 16.58 19.12
CA THR A 247 -13.28 17.93 19.18
C THR A 247 -13.93 18.25 20.52
N GLN A 248 -13.60 17.53 21.60
CA GLN A 248 -14.13 17.82 22.94
C GLN A 248 -13.86 19.28 23.37
N GLU A 249 -12.72 19.85 23.00
CA GLU A 249 -12.37 21.25 23.30
C GLU A 249 -13.26 22.27 22.56
N ILE A 250 -13.68 21.93 21.35
CA ILE A 250 -14.51 22.80 20.49
C ILE A 250 -16.00 22.58 20.78
N SER A 251 -16.36 21.40 21.32
CA SER A 251 -17.73 20.97 21.65
C SER A 251 -18.75 21.29 20.55
N PRO A 252 -18.63 20.68 19.34
CA PRO A 252 -19.54 20.98 18.24
C PRO A 252 -20.98 20.60 18.58
N GLU A 253 -21.91 21.50 18.27
CA GLU A 253 -23.36 21.28 18.50
C GLU A 253 -23.92 20.12 17.66
N PHE A 254 -23.34 19.87 16.48
CA PHE A 254 -23.81 18.86 15.56
C PHE A 254 -22.67 18.20 14.77
N ILE A 255 -22.70 16.86 14.69
CA ILE A 255 -21.77 16.05 13.87
C ILE A 255 -22.57 15.09 12.99
N TYR A 256 -22.37 15.19 11.68
CA TYR A 256 -22.95 14.30 10.67
C TYR A 256 -21.86 13.62 9.85
N THR A 257 -22.05 12.33 9.59
CA THR A 257 -21.13 11.48 8.83
C THR A 257 -21.94 10.64 7.85
N ALA A 258 -21.47 10.50 6.62
CA ALA A 258 -22.11 9.67 5.59
C ALA A 258 -21.06 8.93 4.76
N SER A 259 -21.35 7.70 4.40
CA SER A 259 -20.56 6.83 3.53
C SER A 259 -21.33 6.59 2.24
N ARG A 260 -20.68 6.85 1.10
CA ARG A 260 -21.28 6.61 -0.20
C ARG A 260 -21.20 5.14 -0.59
N PRO A 261 -22.07 4.66 -1.48
CA PRO A 261 -21.90 3.34 -2.09
C PRO A 261 -20.61 3.32 -2.93
N THR A 262 -19.94 2.19 -2.94
CA THR A 262 -18.73 1.95 -3.72
C THR A 262 -18.99 2.12 -5.21
N SER A 263 -18.09 2.79 -5.91
CA SER A 263 -18.14 3.01 -7.36
C SER A 263 -16.85 2.54 -8.02
N VAL A 264 -16.84 2.42 -9.35
CA VAL A 264 -15.67 1.96 -10.10
C VAL A 264 -15.32 2.98 -11.17
N PHE A 265 -14.07 3.44 -11.15
CA PHE A 265 -13.52 4.32 -12.18
C PHE A 265 -12.35 3.63 -12.86
N SER A 266 -12.40 3.50 -14.19
CA SER A 266 -11.33 2.87 -14.98
C SER A 266 -10.85 1.54 -14.37
N GLY A 267 -11.78 0.67 -13.98
CA GLY A 267 -11.47 -0.65 -13.38
C GLY A 267 -10.94 -0.64 -11.94
N SER A 268 -10.87 0.53 -11.28
CA SER A 268 -10.47 0.66 -9.88
C SER A 268 -11.68 1.00 -8.99
N PRO A 269 -12.03 0.14 -8.01
CA PRO A 269 -13.01 0.47 -6.99
C PRO A 269 -12.58 1.65 -6.12
N PHE A 270 -13.53 2.51 -5.75
CA PHE A 270 -13.36 3.59 -4.78
C PHE A 270 -14.64 3.82 -3.97
N GLN A 271 -14.51 4.51 -2.83
CA GLN A 271 -15.61 4.87 -1.93
C GLN A 271 -15.36 6.24 -1.32
#